data_AF-A0A7C4WTI2-F1
#
_entry.id   AF-A0A7C4WTI2-F1
#
_cell.length_a   1.000
_cell.length_b   1.000
_cell.length_c   1.000
_cell.angle_alpha   90.00
_cell.angle_beta   90.00
_cell.angle_gamma   90.00
#
_symmetry.space_group_name_H-M   'P 1'
#
loop_
_entity.id
_entity.type
_entity.pdbx_description
1 polymer ?
#
loop_
_entity_poly.entity_id
_entity_poly.type
_entity_poly.pdbx_seq_one_letter_code
_entity_poly.pdbx_strand_id
1 'polypeptide(L)'
;LTSMFTIMLLELGDKTQITTILLSARFGDALSVLVGVLAALMFILGLTVSVGNRVVKRLPLRIVKSLTTLAYALGGGIMLFEGITGLELALRGF
;
A
#
# COMPACT_ATOMS: atom_id res chain seq x y z
N LEU A 1 16.00 7.37 -16.26
CA LEU A 1 15.80 8.59 -15.46
C LEU A 1 14.31 8.97 -15.40
N THR A 2 13.62 9.02 -16.53
CA THR A 2 12.17 9.34 -16.62
C THR A 2 11.29 8.46 -15.73
N SER A 3 11.47 7.13 -15.76
CA SER A 3 10.65 6.20 -14.95
C SER A 3 10.85 6.34 -13.44
N MET A 4 12.07 6.65 -12.99
CA MET A 4 12.35 6.86 -11.56
C MET A 4 11.62 8.09 -11.04
N PHE A 5 11.64 9.18 -11.80
CA PHE A 5 10.96 10.41 -11.43
C PHE A 5 9.43 10.23 -11.42
N THR A 6 8.88 9.53 -12.42
CA THR A 6 7.44 9.22 -12.48
C THR A 6 6.99 8.32 -11.33
N ILE A 7 7.74 7.26 -11.02
CA ILE A 7 7.40 6.36 -9.91
C ILE A 7 7.53 7.08 -8.57
N MET A 8 8.57 7.90 -8.40
CA MET A 8 8.72 8.70 -7.19
C MET A 8 7.52 9.61 -6.98
N LEU A 9 7.07 10.33 -8.01
CA LEU A 9 5.87 11.17 -7.94
C LEU A 9 4.59 10.36 -7.66
N LEU A 10 4.47 9.15 -8.19
CA LEU A 10 3.34 8.25 -7.94
C LEU A 10 3.33 7.71 -6.51
N GLU A 11 4.50 7.46 -5.93
CA GLU A 11 4.64 6.94 -4.55
C GLU A 11 4.72 8.04 -3.49
N LEU A 12 4.87 9.31 -3.87
CA LEU A 12 4.77 10.44 -2.94
C LEU A 12 3.36 10.49 -2.35
N GLY A 13 3.26 10.37 -1.03
CA GLY A 13 1.99 10.32 -0.32
C GLY A 13 1.38 8.94 -0.21
N ASP A 14 2.13 7.86 -0.49
CA ASP A 14 1.68 6.51 -0.15
C ASP A 14 1.34 6.40 1.35
N LYS A 15 0.44 5.46 1.67
CA LYS A 15 -0.04 5.16 3.02
C LYS A 15 1.10 4.96 4.01
N THR A 16 2.22 4.39 3.57
CA THR A 16 3.41 4.20 4.41
C THR A 16 4.04 5.53 4.82
N GLN A 17 4.11 6.50 3.89
CA GLN A 17 4.65 7.84 4.16
C GLN A 17 3.73 8.64 5.09
N ILE A 18 2.42 8.63 4.83
CA ILE A 18 1.43 9.30 5.71
C ILE A 18 1.50 8.72 7.12
N THR A 19 1.57 7.39 7.25
CA THR A 19 1.70 6.72 8.56
C THR A 19 3.00 7.11 9.24
N THR A 20 4.12 7.16 8.53
CA THR A 20 5.43 7.54 9.09
C THR A 20 5.43 8.99 9.58
N ILE A 21 4.82 9.91 8.83
CA ILE A 21 4.67 11.31 9.22
C ILE A 21 3.79 11.42 10.46
N LEU A 22 2.65 10.72 10.49
CA LEU A 22 1.74 10.72 11.63
C LEU A 22 2.40 10.14 12.89
N LEU A 23 3.16 9.06 12.73
CA LEU A 23 3.89 8.43 13.83
C LEU A 23 5.01 9.33 14.36
N SER A 24 5.73 10.01 13.46
CA SER A 24 6.74 11.02 13.81
C SER A 24 6.12 12.19 14.56
N ALA A 25 4.97 12.69 14.08
CA ALA A 25 4.22 13.76 14.74
C ALA A 25 3.70 13.33 16.12
N ARG A 26 3.30 12.07 16.28
CA ARG A 26 2.80 11.52 17.55
C ARG A 26 3.90 11.38 18.61
N PHE A 27 5.08 10.91 18.22
CA PHE A 27 6.18 10.67 19.17
C PHE A 27 7.12 11.85 19.34
N GLY A 28 7.09 12.84 18.46
CA GLY A 28 7.95 14.02 18.52
C GLY A 28 9.43 13.73 18.23
N ASP A 29 9.78 12.48 17.92
CA ASP A 29 11.13 12.03 17.60
C ASP A 29 11.15 11.33 16.24
N ALA A 30 11.39 12.12 15.19
CA ALA A 30 11.39 11.65 13.81
C ALA A 30 12.53 10.66 13.53
N LEU A 31 13.67 10.75 14.23
CA LEU A 31 14.80 9.85 13.99
C LEU A 31 14.51 8.45 14.51
N SER A 32 13.96 8.35 15.72
CA SER A 32 13.55 7.06 16.28
C SER A 32 12.45 6.39 15.44
N VAL A 33 11.49 7.17 14.94
CA VAL A 33 10.44 6.67 14.04
C VAL A 33 11.01 6.20 12.71
N LEU A 34 11.92 6.96 12.11
CA LEU A 34 12.60 6.57 10.86
C LEU A 34 13.31 5.24 11.03
N VAL A 35 14.12 5.09 12.09
CA VAL A 35 14.84 3.83 12.37
C VAL A 35 13.86 2.67 12.58
N GLY A 36 12.76 2.90 13.33
CA GLY A 36 11.73 1.89 13.55
C GLY A 36 11.04 1.43 12.27
N VAL A 37 10.65 2.37 11.39
CA VAL A 37 10.02 2.07 10.10
C VAL A 37 10.99 1.35 9.17
N LEU A 38 12.26 1.77 9.10
CA LEU A 38 13.29 1.08 8.31
C LEU A 38 13.54 -0.34 8.81
N ALA A 39 13.63 -0.54 10.13
CA ALA A 39 13.78 -1.85 10.74
C ALA A 39 12.58 -2.75 10.44
N ALA A 40 11.35 -2.23 10.55
CA ALA A 40 10.13 -2.96 10.22
C ALA A 40 10.08 -3.36 8.74
N LEU A 41 10.43 -2.45 7.83
CA LEU A 41 10.50 -2.74 6.39
C LEU A 41 11.54 -3.81 6.08
N MET A 42 12.76 -3.68 6.61
CA MET A 42 13.82 -4.68 6.43
C MET A 42 13.39 -6.05 6.95
N PHE A 43 12.70 -6.09 8.09
CA PHE A 43 12.19 -7.33 8.67
C PHE A 43 11.13 -7.99 7.79
N ILE A 44 10.11 -7.23 7.36
CA ILE A 44 9.03 -7.74 6.50
C ILE A 44 9.57 -8.21 5.16
N LEU A 45 10.46 -7.43 4.54
CA LEU A 45 11.08 -7.80 3.27
C LEU A 45 11.95 -9.04 3.43
N GLY A 46 12.79 -9.11 4.46
CA GLY A 46 13.63 -10.28 4.76
C GLY A 46 12.80 -11.55 4.97
N LEU A 47 11.71 -11.45 5.73
CA LEU A 47 10.77 -12.54 5.93
C LEU A 47 10.13 -12.96 4.60
N THR A 48 9.69 -11.99 3.80
CA THR A 48 9.07 -12.23 2.49
C THR A 48 10.01 -12.96 1.53
N VAL A 49 11.28 -12.55 1.45
CA VAL A 49 12.26 -13.23 0.58
C VAL A 49 12.61 -14.62 1.11
N SER A 50 12.78 -14.77 2.43
CA SER A 50 13.13 -16.06 3.06
C SER A 50 12.02 -17.11 2.91
N VAL A 51 10.76 -16.69 3.04
CA VAL A 51 9.59 -17.56 2.95
C VAL A 51 9.10 -17.72 1.50
N GLY A 52 9.22 -16.66 0.69
CA GLY A 52 8.63 -16.55 -0.64
C GLY A 52 8.99 -17.71 -1.57
N ASN A 53 10.27 -18.08 -1.67
CA ASN A 53 10.70 -19.17 -2.56
C ASN A 53 10.14 -20.55 -2.14
N ARG A 54 9.89 -20.77 -0.84
CA ARG A 54 9.28 -22.02 -0.36
C ARG A 54 7.78 -22.07 -0.63
N VAL A 55 7.10 -20.94 -0.48
CA VAL A 55 5.65 -20.84 -0.63
C VAL A 55 5.25 -20.82 -2.10
N VAL A 56 5.95 -20.05 -2.95
CA VAL A 56 5.64 -19.93 -4.39
C VAL A 56 5.68 -21.28 -5.10
N LYS A 57 6.58 -22.19 -4.72
CA LYS A 57 6.66 -23.55 -5.30
C LYS A 57 5.42 -24.42 -5.01
N ARG A 58 4.64 -24.09 -3.98
CA ARG A 58 3.42 -24.83 -3.60
C ARG A 58 2.14 -24.12 -4.00
N LEU A 59 2.22 -22.90 -4.56
CA LEU A 59 1.06 -22.11 -4.92
C LEU A 59 0.62 -22.42 -6.35
N PRO A 60 -0.58 -23.00 -6.56
CA PRO A 60 -1.13 -23.18 -7.90
C PRO A 60 -1.45 -21.82 -8.52
N LEU A 61 -0.77 -21.48 -9.62
CA LEU A 61 -0.88 -20.19 -10.33
C LEU A 61 -2.33 -19.81 -10.65
N ARG A 62 -3.20 -20.79 -10.94
CA ARG A 62 -4.62 -20.57 -11.24
C ARG A 62 -5.38 -19.96 -10.05
N ILE A 63 -5.10 -20.43 -8.83
CA ILE A 63 -5.76 -19.92 -7.62
C ILE A 63 -5.24 -18.53 -7.29
N VAL A 64 -3.92 -18.32 -7.33
CA VAL A 64 -3.31 -17.02 -7.06
C VAL A 64 -3.87 -15.97 -8.01
N LYS A 65 -3.92 -16.27 -9.31
CA LYS A 65 -4.43 -15.33 -10.32
C LYS A 65 -5.92 -15.04 -10.12
N SER A 66 -6.73 -16.05 -9.85
CA SER A 66 -8.17 -15.83 -9.61
C SER A 66 -8.42 -14.99 -8.36
N LEU A 67 -7.68 -15.25 -7.28
CA LEU A 67 -7.80 -14.49 -6.04
C LEU A 67 -7.34 -13.05 -6.21
N THR A 68 -6.21 -12.80 -6.87
CA THR A 68 -5.73 -11.44 -7.09
C THR A 68 -6.69 -10.67 -8.00
N THR A 69 -7.13 -11.26 -9.12
CA THR A 69 -8.12 -10.62 -9.99
C THR A 69 -9.40 -10.27 -9.24
N LEU A 70 -9.92 -11.18 -8.41
CA LEU A 70 -11.11 -10.92 -7.61
C LEU A 70 -10.86 -9.81 -6.58
N ALA A 71 -9.74 -9.87 -5.85
CA ALA A 71 -9.39 -8.86 -4.84
C ALA A 71 -9.26 -7.46 -5.44
N TYR A 72 -8.58 -7.32 -6.58
CA TYR A 72 -8.45 -6.04 -7.29
C TYR A 72 -9.78 -5.57 -7.88
N ALA A 73 -10.60 -6.46 -8.44
CA ALA A 73 -11.91 -6.10 -8.97
C ALA A 73 -12.86 -5.61 -7.86
N LEU A 74 -12.88 -6.30 -6.71
CA LEU A 74 -13.68 -5.89 -5.55
C LEU A 74 -13.16 -4.59 -4.95
N GLY A 75 -11.86 -4.47 -4.71
CA GLY A 75 -11.26 -3.25 -4.16
C GLY A 75 -11.48 -2.05 -5.07
N GLY A 76 -11.26 -2.21 -6.38
CA GLY A 76 -11.54 -1.17 -7.37
C GLY A 76 -13.02 -0.81 -7.44
N GLY A 77 -13.92 -1.80 -7.40
CA GLY A 77 -15.36 -1.59 -7.39
C GLY A 77 -15.85 -0.81 -6.17
N ILE A 78 -15.35 -1.14 -4.97
CA ILE A 78 -15.66 -0.42 -3.73
C ILE A 78 -15.17 1.02 -3.82
N MET A 79 -13.93 1.24 -4.24
CA MET A 79 -13.37 2.58 -4.39
C MET A 79 -14.15 3.44 -5.39
N LEU A 80 -14.61 2.85 -6.50
CA LEU A 80 -15.44 3.54 -7.47
C LEU A 80 -16.82 3.89 -6.89
N PHE A 81 -17.44 2.96 -6.16
CA PHE A 81 -18.74 3.20 -5.53
C PHE A 81 -18.63 4.33 -4.49
N GLU A 82 -17.65 4.28 -3.60
CA GLU A 82 -17.40 5.34 -2.61
C GLU A 82 -17.12 6.68 -3.27
N GLY A 83 -16.35 6.69 -4.37
CA GLY A 83 -16.07 7.90 -5.14
C GLY A 83 -17.33 8.51 -5.77
N ILE A 84 -18.19 7.68 -6.38
CA ILE A 84 -19.44 8.13 -7.02
C ILE A 84 -20.42 8.64 -5.96
N THR A 85 -20.66 7.87 -4.90
CA THR A 85 -21.58 8.28 -3.83
C THR A 85 -21.08 9.55 -3.12
N GLY A 86 -19.77 9.66 -2.90
CA GLY A 86 -19.16 10.88 -2.35
C GLY A 86 -19.38 12.11 -3.25
N LEU A 87 -19.26 11.94 -4.56
CA LEU A 87 -19.51 13.00 -5.55
C LEU A 87 -20.99 13.40 -5.58
N GLU A 88 -21.92 12.45 -5.56
CA GLU A 88 -23.37 12.73 -5.53
C GLU A 88 -23.78 13.49 -4.27
N LEU A 89 -23.22 13.12 -3.11
CA LEU A 89 -23.48 13.82 -1.84
C LEU A 89 -22.92 15.25 -1.85
N ALA A 90 -21.73 15.46 -2.43
CA ALA A 90 -21.15 16.78 -2.57
C ALA A 90 -22.01 17.69 -3.45
N LEU A 91 -22.48 17.20 -4.60
CA LEU A 91 -23.31 17.96 -5.54
C LEU A 91 -24.71 18.28 -5.00
N ARG A 92 -25.24 17.48 -4.07
CA ARG A 92 -26.53 17.75 -3.38
C ARG A 92 -26.42 18.70 -2.20
N GLY A 93 -25.20 18.92 -1.69
CA GLY A 93 -24.91 19.86 -0.60
C GLY A 93 -24.64 21.30 -1.06
N PHE A 94 -24.55 21.54 -2.37
CA PHE A 94 -24.54 22.85 -3.04
C PHE A 94 -25.92 23.14 -3.63
#